data_AF-A0A6V7IEB8-F1
#
_entry.id   AF-A0A6V7IEB8-F1
#
_cell.length_a   1.000
_cell.length_b   1.000
_cell.length_c   1.000
_cell.angle_alpha   90.00
_cell.angle_beta   90.00
_cell.angle_gamma   90.00
#
_symmetry.space_group_name_H-M   'P 1'
#
loop_
_entity.id
_entity.type
_entity.pdbx_description
1 polymer ?
#
loop_
_entity_poly.entity_id
_entity_poly.type
_entity_poly.pdbx_seq_one_letter_code
_entity_poly.pdbx_strand_id
1 'polypeptide(L)'
;LQLWDTGGMERVASVTSSYYKFAEAAILVFAMDNATSFHLLSQHLLDIVTYAENAKIFLCGNKSDSDSNGPLVTDAEMEQF
;
A
#
# COMPACT_ATOMS: atom_id res chain seq x y z
N LEU A 1 19.70 0.19 -6.16
CA LEU A 1 18.29 0.18 -5.75
C LEU A 1 18.06 -1.11 -4.96
N GLN A 2 17.68 -1.00 -3.68
CA GLN A 2 17.30 -2.13 -2.84
C GLN A 2 15.79 -2.09 -2.66
N LEU A 3 15.11 -3.22 -2.89
CA LEU A 3 13.67 -3.33 -2.74
C LEU A 3 13.39 -4.39 -1.67
N TRP A 4 12.51 -4.04 -0.74
CA TRP A 4 12.03 -4.91 0.32
C TRP A 4 10.54 -5.17 0.09
N ASP A 5 10.13 -6.43 0.22
CA ASP A 5 8.72 -6.84 0.17
C ASP A 5 8.28 -7.29 1.57
N THR A 6 7.02 -7.04 1.93
CA THR A 6 6.48 -7.40 3.27
C THR A 6 5.98 -8.83 3.35
N GLY A 7 6.00 -9.56 2.22
CA GLY A 7 5.81 -11.01 2.17
C GLY A 7 4.45 -11.52 2.66
N GLY A 8 3.42 -10.67 2.73
CA GLY A 8 2.09 -11.06 3.21
C GLY A 8 1.91 -10.98 4.73
N MET A 9 2.94 -10.60 5.49
CA MET A 9 2.89 -10.51 6.95
C MET A 9 1.85 -9.49 7.43
N GLU A 10 1.54 -8.47 6.63
CA GLU A 10 0.49 -7.48 6.89
C GLU A 10 -0.91 -8.10 7.10
N ARG A 11 -1.13 -9.33 6.61
CA ARG A 11 -2.40 -10.06 6.78
C ARG A 11 -2.52 -10.76 8.13
N VAL A 12 -1.44 -10.84 8.90
CA VAL A 12 -1.37 -11.67 10.12
C VAL A 12 -0.79 -10.89 11.32
N ALA A 13 0.03 -9.87 11.09
CA ALA A 13 0.55 -8.96 12.10
C ALA A 13 1.07 -7.64 11.47
N SER A 14 1.25 -6.59 12.28
CA SER A 14 1.91 -5.36 11.82
C SER A 14 3.34 -5.63 11.35
N VAL A 15 3.74 -4.99 10.25
CA VAL A 15 5.13 -5.04 9.75
C VAL A 15 6.05 -4.45 10.82
N THR A 16 7.16 -5.11 11.12
CA THR A 16 8.09 -4.63 12.14
C THR A 16 8.78 -3.34 11.69
N SER A 17 9.04 -2.42 12.62
CA SER A 17 9.57 -1.08 12.32
C SER A 17 10.90 -1.09 11.53
N SER A 18 11.67 -2.16 11.63
CA SER A 18 12.93 -2.36 10.89
C SER A 18 12.76 -2.34 9.37
N TYR A 19 11.59 -2.69 8.83
CA TYR A 19 11.32 -2.66 7.38
C TYR A 19 11.13 -1.23 6.84
N TYR A 20 10.74 -0.30 7.69
CA TYR A 20 10.55 1.11 7.31
C TYR A 20 11.83 1.94 7.51
N LYS A 21 12.71 1.51 8.41
CA LYS A 21 13.89 2.27 8.77
C LYS A 21 14.79 2.49 7.55
N PHE A 22 15.17 3.75 7.32
CA PHE A 22 15.97 4.19 6.17
C PHE A 22 15.28 4.06 4.80
N ALA A 23 13.97 3.78 4.75
CA ALA A 23 13.24 3.82 3.50
C ALA A 23 13.20 5.25 2.96
N GLU A 24 13.66 5.42 1.72
CA GLU A 24 13.55 6.69 0.98
C GLU A 24 12.22 6.80 0.22
N ALA A 25 11.57 5.65 -0.01
CA ALA A 25 10.27 5.56 -0.66
C ALA A 25 9.50 4.32 -0.19
N ALA A 26 8.17 4.40 -0.24
CA ALA A 26 7.26 3.30 0.01
C ALA A 26 6.20 3.25 -1.10
N ILE A 27 5.83 2.04 -1.53
CA ILE A 27 4.75 1.83 -2.49
C ILE A 27 3.62 1.11 -1.76
N LEU A 28 2.50 1.79 -1.61
CA LEU A 28 1.25 1.23 -1.07
C LEU A 28 0.50 0.56 -2.22
N VAL A 29 0.45 -0.77 -2.20
CA VAL A 29 -0.15 -1.56 -3.27
C VAL A 29 -1.48 -2.14 -2.80
N PHE A 30 -2.55 -1.91 -3.58
CA PHE A 30 -3.85 -2.57 -3.40
C PHE A 30 -4.27 -3.24 -4.70
N ALA A 31 -5.34 -4.03 -4.68
CA ALA A 31 -5.90 -4.62 -5.91
C ALA A 31 -7.17 -3.88 -6.35
N MET A 32 -7.25 -3.53 -7.63
CA MET A 32 -8.37 -2.80 -8.25
C MET A 32 -9.69 -3.56 -8.09
N ASP A 33 -9.64 -4.90 -8.01
CA ASP A 33 -10.78 -5.78 -7.81
C ASP A 33 -11.11 -6.06 -6.32
N ASN A 34 -10.47 -5.33 -5.38
CA ASN A 34 -10.64 -5.55 -3.94
C ASN A 34 -10.56 -4.24 -3.14
N ALA A 35 -11.71 -3.58 -2.96
CA ALA A 35 -11.82 -2.36 -2.16
C ALA A 35 -11.34 -2.52 -0.69
N THR A 36 -11.49 -3.69 -0.09
CA THR A 36 -10.97 -3.94 1.27
C THR A 36 -9.45 -3.78 1.33
N SER A 37 -8.73 -4.24 0.30
CA SER A 37 -7.28 -4.09 0.24
C SER A 37 -6.84 -2.62 0.18
N PHE A 38 -7.64 -1.75 -0.45
CA PHE A 38 -7.41 -0.31 -0.50
C PHE A 38 -7.61 0.34 0.88
N HIS A 39 -8.72 0.03 1.56
CA HIS A 39 -8.99 0.59 2.89
C HIS A 39 -7.95 0.21 3.95
N LEU A 40 -7.31 -0.95 3.82
CA LEU A 40 -6.24 -1.37 4.73
C LEU A 40 -4.96 -0.52 4.57
N LEU A 41 -4.79 0.18 3.43
CA LEU A 41 -3.61 1.02 3.21
C LEU A 41 -3.50 2.20 4.18
N SER A 42 -4.60 2.67 4.76
CA SER A 42 -4.56 3.79 5.73
C SER A 42 -3.71 3.45 6.97
N GLN A 43 -3.77 2.20 7.44
CA GLN A 43 -2.93 1.77 8.57
C GLN A 43 -1.46 1.69 8.16
N HIS A 44 -1.17 1.19 6.96
CA HIS A 44 0.20 1.13 6.43
C HIS A 44 0.78 2.52 6.19
N LEU A 45 -0.02 3.45 5.70
CA LEU A 45 0.35 4.85 5.57
C LEU A 45 0.77 5.43 6.92
N LEU A 46 -0.03 5.21 7.97
CA LEU A 46 0.29 5.68 9.32
C LEU A 46 1.63 5.10 9.82
N ASP A 47 1.87 3.81 9.62
CA ASP A 47 3.14 3.17 10.01
C ASP A 47 4.33 3.77 9.25
N ILE A 48 4.19 4.00 7.94
CA ILE A 48 5.24 4.62 7.10
C ILE A 48 5.53 6.03 7.59
N VAL A 49 4.51 6.87 7.80
CA VAL A 49 4.72 8.24 8.31
C VAL A 49 5.35 8.24 9.70
N THR A 50 5.06 7.22 10.52
CA THR A 50 5.61 7.07 11.88
C THR A 50 7.08 6.66 11.88
N TYR A 51 7.47 5.71 11.03
CA TYR A 51 8.80 5.09 11.07
C TYR A 51 9.74 5.57 9.94
N ALA A 52 9.20 6.23 8.92
CA ALA A 52 9.90 6.70 7.73
C ALA A 52 9.32 8.05 7.24
N GLU A 53 9.26 9.03 8.14
CA GLU A 53 8.66 10.37 7.92
C GLU A 53 9.05 11.05 6.60
N ASN A 54 10.28 10.85 6.12
CA ASN A 54 10.81 11.49 4.91
C ASN A 54 10.64 10.63 3.64
N ALA A 55 10.04 9.45 3.74
CA ALA A 55 9.86 8.57 2.59
C ALA A 55 8.84 9.13 1.61
N LYS A 56 9.16 9.06 0.31
CA LYS A 56 8.18 9.34 -0.75
C LYS A 56 7.17 8.21 -0.82
N ILE A 57 5.88 8.54 -0.80
CA ILE A 57 4.82 7.54 -0.80
C ILE A 57 4.17 7.51 -2.18
N PHE A 58 4.03 6.31 -2.73
CA PHE A 58 3.37 6.06 -4.00
C PHE A 58 2.19 5.12 -3.79
N LEU A 59 1.01 5.50 -4.27
CA LEU A 59 -0.16 4.63 -4.31
C LEU A 59 -0.16 3.85 -5.63
N CYS A 60 -0.41 2.54 -5.57
CA CYS A 60 -0.38 1.65 -6.73
C CYS A 60 -1.59 0.71 -6.75
N GLY A 61 -2.50 0.94 -7.69
CA GLY A 61 -3.60 0.04 -8.02
C GLY A 61 -3.15 -1.11 -8.91
N ASN A 62 -3.09 -2.31 -8.35
CA ASN A 62 -2.66 -3.54 -9.04
C ASN A 62 -3.84 -4.37 -9.55
N LYS A 63 -3.60 -5.35 -10.41
CA LYS A 63 -4.62 -6.23 -11.02
C LYS A 63 -5.68 -5.50 -11.85
N SER A 64 -5.25 -4.51 -12.62
CA SER A 64 -6.11 -3.81 -13.58
C SER A 64 -6.60 -4.72 -14.71
N ASP A 65 -6.00 -5.89 -14.88
CA ASP A 65 -6.35 -6.93 -15.85
C ASP A 65 -7.47 -7.88 -15.39
N SER A 66 -7.95 -7.76 -14.14
CA SER A 66 -8.93 -8.70 -13.58
C SER A 66 -10.27 -8.66 -14.32
N ASP A 67 -10.74 -9.82 -14.80
CA ASP A 67 -12.02 -10.03 -15.49
C ASP A 67 -13.28 -9.83 -14.60
N SER A 68 -13.09 -9.40 -13.36
CA SER A 68 -14.17 -8.91 -12.49
C SER A 68 -15.00 -7.82 -13.18
N ASN A 69 -16.21 -7.55 -12.69
CA ASN A 69 -17.20 -6.61 -13.28
C ASN A 69 -16.77 -5.11 -13.26
N GLY A 70 -15.49 -4.81 -13.47
CA GLY A 70 -14.88 -3.51 -13.39
C GLY A 70 -14.10 -3.29 -12.08
N PRO A 71 -13.30 -2.22 -12.03
CA PRO A 71 -12.58 -1.84 -10.82
C PRO A 71 -13.57 -1.47 -9.70
N LEU A 72 -13.30 -1.97 -8.50
CA LEU A 72 -14.04 -1.64 -7.27
C LEU A 72 -13.53 -0.37 -6.58
N VAL A 73 -12.39 0.17 -7.02
CA VAL A 73 -11.80 1.43 -6.54
C VAL A 73 -11.64 2.35 -7.74
N THR A 74 -12.21 3.54 -7.65
CA THR A 74 -12.24 4.54 -8.73
C THR A 74 -11.05 5.49 -8.66
N ASP A 75 -10.73 6.13 -9.78
CA ASP A 75 -9.68 7.17 -9.83
C ASP A 75 -9.97 8.32 -8.87
N ALA A 76 -11.24 8.70 -8.72
CA ALA A 76 -11.66 9.74 -7.78
C ALA A 76 -11.42 9.34 -6.31
N GLU A 77 -11.61 8.08 -5.95
CA GLU A 77 -11.28 7.58 -4.61
C GLU A 77 -9.77 7.58 -4.36
N MET A 78 -8.97 7.23 -5.37
CA MET A 78 -7.50 7.27 -5.28
C MET A 78 -6.95 8.70 -5.15
N GLU A 79 -7.56 9.68 -5.84
CA GLU A 79 -7.17 11.09 -5.73
C GLU A 79 -7.53 11.72 -4.38
N GLN A 80 -8.51 11.16 -3.67
CA GLN A 80 -8.96 11.63 -2.36
C GLN A 80 -8.23 10.97 -1.18
N PHE A 81 -7.49 9.89 -1.43
CA PHE A 81 -6.72 9.15 -0.43
C PHE A 81 -5.44 9.88 -0.03
#